data_AF-A0A0G2HQ62-F1
#
_entry.id   AF-A0A0G2HQ62-F1
#
_cell.length_a   1.000
_cell.length_b   1.000
_cell.length_c   1.000
_cell.angle_alpha   90.00
_cell.angle_beta   90.00
_cell.angle_gamma   90.00
#
_symmetry.space_group_name_H-M   'P 1'
#
loop_
_entity.id
_entity.type
_entity.pdbx_description
1 polymer ?
#
loop_
_entity_poly.entity_id
_entity_poly.type
_entity_poly.pdbx_seq_one_letter_code
_entity_poly.pdbx_strand_id
1 'polypeptide(L)'
;MEPVITILESFTKPLPPVASDDRNYYPMPLVATSSTANEDAMRVLLAKKLAILLNGARQALQTTPSIPERLDRPMPQHEKSHYIHTESDVLRVSTLQLIHPVNVVLSGILLPGVTLRCQSEVVSQSGKARTDLKWVCRRDDEETTVAVLEYKNIKALRFTDWRPAISNLAGAAATVAAGSRKLSSTVLKCNAIKLSQQVNKYSKECKDIALFDWFSMYIFDLDGVDEDGADPVPTQFTWSSNSSQFRCLLLGMIYNRLRKNELVKL
;
A
#
# COMPACT_ATOMS: atom_id res chain seq x y z
N MET A 1 -22.93 23.22 -0.55
CA MET A 1 -22.20 22.28 0.32
C MET A 1 -22.05 20.99 -0.47
N GLU A 2 -20.88 20.35 -0.46
CA GLU A 2 -20.83 18.98 -0.97
C GLU A 2 -21.71 18.08 -0.09
N PRO A 3 -22.43 17.12 -0.68
CA PRO A 3 -23.27 16.21 0.10
C PRO A 3 -22.40 15.41 1.06
N VAL A 4 -22.85 15.30 2.31
CA VAL A 4 -22.21 14.41 3.30
C VAL A 4 -22.40 12.98 2.81
N ILE A 5 -21.30 12.27 2.55
CA ILE A 5 -21.32 10.87 2.15
C ILE A 5 -21.12 9.96 3.36
N THR A 6 -21.68 8.76 3.32
CA THR A 6 -21.44 7.75 4.35
C THR A 6 -20.08 7.06 4.18
N ILE A 7 -19.64 6.34 5.20
CA ILE A 7 -18.46 5.48 5.12
C ILE A 7 -18.60 4.46 3.98
N LEU A 8 -19.78 3.85 3.82
CA LEU A 8 -20.04 2.90 2.73
C LEU A 8 -19.89 3.55 1.36
N GLU A 9 -20.54 4.69 1.15
CA GLU A 9 -20.50 5.41 -0.13
C GLU A 9 -19.07 5.82 -0.50
N SER A 10 -18.25 6.16 0.50
CA SER A 10 -16.86 6.58 0.30
C SER A 10 -16.02 5.56 -0.49
N PHE A 11 -16.32 4.26 -0.40
CA PHE A 11 -15.58 3.22 -1.13
C PHE A 11 -15.76 3.26 -2.65
N THR A 12 -16.76 4.00 -3.14
CA THR A 12 -17.03 4.19 -4.58
C THR A 12 -16.76 5.61 -5.06
N LYS A 13 -16.46 6.53 -4.14
CA LYS A 13 -16.20 7.94 -4.43
C LYS A 13 -14.70 8.23 -4.44
N PRO A 14 -14.24 9.21 -5.22
CA PRO A 14 -12.85 9.67 -5.15
C PRO A 14 -12.47 10.12 -3.73
N LEU A 15 -11.17 10.17 -3.44
CA LEU A 15 -10.69 10.97 -2.32
C LEU A 15 -11.06 12.45 -2.56
N PRO A 16 -11.33 13.24 -1.52
CA PRO A 16 -11.69 14.64 -1.69
C PRO A 16 -10.57 15.39 -2.45
N PRO A 17 -10.92 16.36 -3.31
CA PRO A 17 -9.91 17.21 -3.93
C PRO A 17 -9.21 18.03 -2.84
N VAL A 18 -7.88 18.10 -2.90
CA VAL A 18 -7.05 18.87 -1.96
C VAL A 18 -6.11 19.75 -2.76
N ALA A 19 -5.96 21.00 -2.33
CA ALA A 19 -5.00 21.91 -2.93
C ALA A 19 -3.58 21.38 -2.71
N SER A 20 -2.70 21.51 -3.71
CA SER A 20 -1.34 21.01 -3.67
C SER A 20 -0.44 21.82 -4.60
N ASP A 21 0.89 21.70 -4.45
CA ASP A 21 1.81 22.31 -5.40
C ASP A 21 1.51 21.88 -6.85
N ASP A 22 1.60 22.83 -7.78
CA ASP A 22 1.58 22.54 -9.22
C ASP A 22 2.92 21.97 -9.69
N ARG A 23 3.23 20.75 -9.24
CA ARG A 23 4.40 19.97 -9.66
C ARG A 23 3.94 18.75 -10.43
N ASN A 24 4.72 18.27 -11.38
CA ASN A 24 4.43 17.01 -12.09
C ASN A 24 5.24 15.82 -11.57
N TYR A 25 6.28 16.07 -10.77
CA TYR A 25 7.13 15.04 -10.20
C TYR A 25 7.88 15.58 -8.99
N TYR A 26 7.86 14.84 -7.88
CA TYR A 26 8.69 15.14 -6.71
C TYR A 26 9.87 14.16 -6.64
N PRO A 27 11.10 14.58 -6.98
CA PRO A 27 12.26 13.70 -6.91
C PRO A 27 12.61 13.40 -5.45
N MET A 28 12.91 12.14 -5.14
CA MET A 28 13.43 11.76 -3.83
C MET A 28 14.90 12.19 -3.71
N PRO A 29 15.34 12.66 -2.52
CA PRO A 29 16.71 13.11 -2.31
C PRO A 29 17.72 12.00 -2.64
N LEU A 30 18.89 12.41 -3.17
CA LEU A 30 19.94 11.51 -3.67
C LEU A 30 20.50 10.56 -2.60
N VAL A 31 20.45 10.94 -1.32
CA VAL A 31 20.94 10.15 -0.19
C VAL A 31 19.77 9.43 0.49
N ALA A 32 19.70 8.11 0.34
CA ALA A 32 18.84 7.27 1.19
C ALA A 32 19.51 7.14 2.58
N THR A 33 18.73 6.85 3.63
CA THR A 33 19.34 6.42 4.90
C THR A 33 20.23 5.21 4.63
N SER A 34 21.43 5.17 5.22
CA SER A 34 22.47 4.17 4.92
C SER A 34 21.95 2.73 4.95
N SER A 35 21.00 2.43 5.83
CA SER A 35 20.37 1.11 5.94
C SER A 35 19.47 0.73 4.76
N THR A 36 18.81 1.67 4.10
CA THR A 36 17.96 1.38 2.92
C THR A 36 18.79 1.33 1.64
N ALA A 37 19.91 2.05 1.59
CA ALA A 37 20.83 2.02 0.45
C ALA A 37 21.49 0.65 0.25
N ASN A 38 21.55 -0.18 1.31
CA ASN A 38 22.13 -1.51 1.29
C ASN A 38 21.16 -2.61 0.80
N GLU A 39 19.89 -2.28 0.57
CA GLU A 39 18.94 -3.25 0.02
C GLU A 39 19.03 -3.26 -1.51
N ASP A 40 18.91 -4.44 -2.10
CA ASP A 40 18.79 -4.57 -3.56
C ASP A 40 17.46 -3.98 -4.03
N ALA A 41 17.49 -3.31 -5.18
CA ALA A 41 16.28 -2.87 -5.86
C ALA A 41 15.59 -4.07 -6.52
N MET A 42 14.25 -4.06 -6.55
CA MET A 42 13.48 -5.09 -7.27
C MET A 42 13.91 -5.16 -8.73
N ARG A 43 14.11 -6.38 -9.21
CA ARG A 43 14.65 -6.65 -10.55
C ARG A 43 13.54 -6.88 -11.58
N VAL A 44 12.41 -7.44 -11.16
CA VAL A 44 11.29 -7.77 -12.04
C VAL A 44 9.95 -7.73 -11.30
N LEU A 45 8.93 -7.21 -11.98
CA LEU A 45 7.57 -7.09 -11.47
C LEU A 45 6.59 -7.83 -12.38
N LEU A 46 5.60 -8.48 -11.79
CA LEU A 46 4.48 -9.08 -12.51
C LEU A 46 3.22 -8.27 -12.25
N ALA A 47 2.62 -7.72 -13.30
CA ALA A 47 1.36 -6.97 -13.17
C ALA A 47 0.24 -7.88 -12.66
N LYS A 48 -0.32 -7.55 -11.49
CA LYS A 48 -1.47 -8.22 -10.90
C LYS A 48 -2.75 -7.47 -11.26
N LYS A 49 -3.82 -8.20 -11.59
CA LYS A 49 -5.11 -7.61 -11.95
C LYS A 49 -5.72 -6.88 -10.75
N LEU A 50 -6.02 -5.58 -10.90
CA LEU A 50 -6.71 -4.77 -9.88
C LEU A 50 -7.99 -5.44 -9.36
N ALA A 51 -8.70 -6.15 -10.25
CA ALA A 51 -9.93 -6.87 -9.93
C ALA A 51 -9.79 -7.83 -8.74
N ILE A 52 -8.60 -8.39 -8.49
CA ILE A 52 -8.36 -9.28 -7.34
C ILE A 52 -8.55 -8.50 -6.02
N LEU A 53 -7.97 -7.30 -5.92
CA LEU A 53 -8.10 -6.46 -4.72
C LEU A 53 -9.52 -5.87 -4.62
N LEU A 54 -10.09 -5.42 -5.74
CA LEU A 54 -11.45 -4.87 -5.75
C LEU A 54 -12.51 -5.91 -5.35
N ASN A 55 -12.34 -7.17 -5.78
CA ASN A 55 -13.22 -8.27 -5.37
C ASN A 55 -13.05 -8.59 -3.87
N GLY A 56 -11.81 -8.57 -3.36
CA GLY A 56 -11.55 -8.72 -1.92
C GLY A 56 -12.25 -7.63 -1.10
N ALA A 57 -12.18 -6.38 -1.53
CA ALA A 57 -12.89 -5.27 -0.87
C ALA A 57 -14.41 -5.44 -0.92
N ARG A 58 -14.96 -5.90 -2.05
CA ARG A 58 -16.40 -6.18 -2.17
C ARG A 58 -16.84 -7.27 -1.19
N GLN A 59 -16.06 -8.35 -1.08
CA GLN A 59 -16.32 -9.42 -0.11
C GLN A 59 -16.29 -8.86 1.32
N ALA A 60 -15.24 -8.11 1.68
CA ALA A 60 -15.13 -7.48 2.99
C ALA A 60 -16.34 -6.60 3.35
N LEU A 61 -16.85 -5.83 2.38
CA LEU A 61 -18.05 -5.01 2.58
C LEU A 61 -19.34 -5.84 2.71
N GLN A 62 -19.40 -7.02 2.11
CA GLN A 62 -20.55 -7.94 2.16
C GLN A 62 -20.56 -8.84 3.40
N THR A 63 -19.40 -9.22 3.94
CA THR A 63 -19.21 -10.06 5.15
C THR A 63 -19.60 -9.32 6.44
N THR A 64 -20.55 -8.40 6.36
CA THR A 64 -20.77 -7.36 7.37
C THR A 64 -22.13 -7.48 8.08
N PRO A 65 -22.43 -8.57 8.81
CA PRO A 65 -23.71 -8.66 9.52
C PRO A 65 -23.79 -7.83 10.82
N SER A 66 -22.70 -7.14 11.23
CA SER A 66 -22.64 -6.41 12.52
C SER A 66 -22.17 -4.95 12.45
N ILE A 67 -22.00 -4.39 11.25
CA ILE A 67 -21.52 -3.01 11.00
C ILE A 67 -22.51 -2.07 10.24
N PRO A 68 -23.75 -2.41 9.82
CA PRO A 68 -24.58 -1.48 9.04
C PRO A 68 -24.62 -0.06 9.63
N GLU A 69 -24.92 0.04 10.93
CA GLU A 69 -24.96 1.32 11.65
C GLU A 69 -23.64 2.09 11.66
N ARG A 70 -22.46 1.44 11.55
CA ARG A 70 -21.19 2.18 11.45
C ARG A 70 -20.88 2.57 10.01
N LEU A 71 -21.27 1.77 9.02
CA LEU A 71 -21.05 2.09 7.61
C LEU A 71 -21.96 3.22 7.12
N ASP A 72 -23.13 3.37 7.74
CA ASP A 72 -24.07 4.47 7.51
C ASP A 72 -23.65 5.79 8.19
N ARG A 73 -22.59 5.76 9.02
CA ARG A 73 -22.06 6.99 9.64
C ARG A 73 -21.47 7.91 8.58
N PRO A 74 -21.60 9.24 8.77
CA PRO A 74 -21.01 10.20 7.87
C PRO A 74 -19.48 10.09 7.89
N MET A 75 -18.86 10.25 6.72
CA MET A 75 -17.42 10.46 6.62
C MET A 75 -17.03 11.76 7.34
N PRO A 76 -15.82 11.82 7.94
CA PRO A 76 -15.28 13.08 8.45
C PRO A 76 -15.28 14.15 7.36
N GLN A 77 -15.80 15.34 7.68
CA GLN A 77 -15.82 16.46 6.74
C GLN A 77 -14.39 16.86 6.38
N HIS A 78 -14.15 17.08 5.10
CA HIS A 78 -12.87 17.59 4.63
C HIS A 78 -12.83 19.12 4.76
N GLU A 79 -11.82 19.63 5.47
CA GLU A 79 -11.61 21.07 5.61
C GLU A 79 -11.08 21.67 4.30
N LYS A 80 -11.76 22.70 3.78
CA LYS A 80 -11.37 23.36 2.52
C LYS A 80 -10.03 24.09 2.57
N SER A 81 -9.53 24.37 3.78
CA SER A 81 -8.23 25.00 4.03
C SER A 81 -7.06 24.01 3.95
N HIS A 82 -7.32 22.71 3.75
CA HIS A 82 -6.24 21.74 3.62
C HIS A 82 -5.42 21.95 2.35
N TYR A 83 -4.11 21.92 2.55
CA TYR A 83 -3.09 22.01 1.52
C TYR A 83 -2.06 20.91 1.76
N ILE A 84 -1.69 20.18 0.71
CA ILE A 84 -0.68 19.12 0.78
C ILE A 84 0.60 19.54 0.05
N HIS A 85 1.72 19.57 0.78
CA HIS A 85 3.05 19.90 0.23
C HIS A 85 4.10 18.84 0.58
N THR A 86 3.91 18.18 1.73
CA THR A 86 4.86 17.22 2.29
C THR A 86 4.24 15.84 2.43
N GLU A 87 5.09 14.84 2.64
CA GLU A 87 4.67 13.48 3.02
C GLU A 87 3.83 13.49 4.31
N SER A 88 4.15 14.37 5.27
CA SER A 88 3.40 14.52 6.52
C SER A 88 1.98 15.07 6.29
N ASP A 89 1.82 15.99 5.33
CA ASP A 89 0.48 16.47 4.96
C ASP A 89 -0.37 15.36 4.33
N VAL A 90 0.24 14.54 3.46
CA VAL A 90 -0.42 13.36 2.88
C VAL A 90 -0.87 12.39 3.97
N LEU A 91 0.01 12.08 4.93
CA LEU A 91 -0.32 11.24 6.09
C LEU A 91 -1.53 11.81 6.86
N ARG A 92 -1.47 13.09 7.23
CA ARG A 92 -2.52 13.77 8.01
C ARG A 92 -3.89 13.68 7.36
N VAL A 93 -3.99 14.01 6.06
CA VAL A 93 -5.28 13.94 5.35
C VAL A 93 -5.73 12.49 5.14
N SER A 94 -4.80 11.56 4.97
CA SER A 94 -5.10 10.13 4.78
C SER A 94 -5.73 9.50 6.00
N THR A 95 -5.36 9.91 7.23
CA THR A 95 -5.94 9.38 8.46
C THR A 95 -7.48 9.39 8.43
N LEU A 96 -8.08 10.51 8.02
CA LEU A 96 -9.53 10.67 7.97
C LEU A 96 -10.14 10.16 6.66
N GLN A 97 -9.48 10.42 5.53
CA GLN A 97 -10.10 10.24 4.21
C GLN A 97 -9.84 8.87 3.59
N LEU A 98 -8.74 8.21 3.95
CA LEU A 98 -8.34 6.90 3.43
C LEU A 98 -8.42 5.81 4.51
N ILE A 99 -7.82 6.05 5.67
CA ILE A 99 -7.58 5.02 6.70
C ILE A 99 -8.83 4.75 7.55
N HIS A 100 -9.49 5.80 8.03
CA HIS A 100 -10.69 5.66 8.86
C HIS A 100 -11.76 4.71 8.28
N PRO A 101 -12.26 4.90 7.03
CA PRO A 101 -13.29 4.03 6.48
C PRO A 101 -12.82 2.57 6.34
N VAL A 102 -11.56 2.36 5.96
CA VAL A 102 -10.95 1.02 5.86
C VAL A 102 -10.92 0.33 7.23
N ASN A 103 -10.47 1.04 8.28
CA ASN A 103 -10.42 0.50 9.63
C ASN A 103 -11.82 0.20 10.21
N VAL A 104 -12.84 1.00 9.87
CA VAL A 104 -14.22 0.72 10.29
C VAL A 104 -14.68 -0.63 9.75
N VAL A 105 -14.48 -0.90 8.46
CA VAL A 105 -14.84 -2.20 7.84
C VAL A 105 -14.04 -3.33 8.47
N LEU A 106 -12.71 -3.20 8.54
CA LEU A 106 -11.83 -4.23 9.08
C LEU A 106 -12.21 -4.60 10.52
N SER A 107 -12.60 -3.62 11.35
CA SER A 107 -12.93 -3.85 12.76
C SER A 107 -14.12 -4.78 13.01
N GLY A 108 -15.05 -4.94 12.07
CA GLY A 108 -16.23 -5.79 12.30
C GLY A 108 -16.23 -7.12 11.55
N ILE A 109 -15.25 -7.35 10.67
CA ILE A 109 -15.12 -8.62 9.93
C ILE A 109 -14.18 -9.62 10.61
N LEU A 110 -13.43 -9.22 11.64
CA LEU A 110 -12.51 -10.11 12.37
C LEU A 110 -13.26 -11.20 13.13
N LEU A 111 -12.62 -12.36 13.28
CA LEU A 111 -13.10 -13.44 14.16
C LEU A 111 -13.07 -13.03 15.65
N PRO A 112 -13.91 -13.64 16.50
CA PRO A 112 -13.80 -13.48 17.96
C PRO A 112 -12.38 -13.80 18.45
N GLY A 113 -11.84 -12.98 19.37
CA GLY A 113 -10.48 -13.15 19.90
C GLY A 113 -9.36 -12.61 19.00
N VAL A 114 -9.67 -12.19 17.77
CA VAL A 114 -8.71 -11.53 16.87
C VAL A 114 -8.82 -10.02 17.01
N THR A 115 -7.68 -9.35 17.17
CA THR A 115 -7.61 -7.89 17.17
C THR A 115 -6.71 -7.40 16.05
N LEU A 116 -7.09 -6.29 15.41
CA LEU A 116 -6.28 -5.64 14.39
C LEU A 116 -5.94 -4.23 14.84
N ARG A 117 -4.65 -3.97 15.06
CA ARG A 117 -4.13 -2.66 15.44
C ARG A 117 -3.54 -1.98 14.23
N CYS A 118 -4.13 -0.85 13.86
CA CYS A 118 -3.51 0.09 12.92
C CYS A 118 -2.59 1.00 13.74
N GLN A 119 -1.28 0.81 13.61
CA GLN A 119 -0.28 1.52 14.40
C GLN A 119 0.67 2.31 13.49
N SER A 120 0.86 3.58 13.86
CA SER A 120 1.90 4.44 13.27
C SER A 120 3.27 4.05 13.80
N GLU A 121 4.30 4.76 13.37
CA GLU A 121 5.69 4.62 13.81
C GLU A 121 5.80 4.31 15.32
N VAL A 122 6.19 3.06 15.63
CA VAL A 122 6.68 2.69 16.96
C VAL A 122 8.18 2.64 16.82
N VAL A 123 8.89 3.51 17.54
CA VAL A 123 10.35 3.48 17.63
C VAL A 123 10.74 2.11 18.20
N SER A 124 11.06 1.16 17.33
CA SER A 124 11.45 -0.18 17.78
C SER A 124 12.83 -0.08 18.42
N GLN A 125 12.91 -0.42 19.71
CA GLN A 125 14.14 -0.91 20.28
C GLN A 125 14.56 -2.16 19.46
N SER A 126 15.77 -2.12 18.89
CA SER A 126 16.42 -3.18 18.08
C SER A 126 15.86 -3.48 16.67
N GLY A 127 16.63 -3.12 15.63
CA GLY A 127 16.73 -3.83 14.35
C GLY A 127 15.57 -3.77 13.34
N LYS A 128 14.34 -3.38 13.72
CA LYS A 128 13.19 -3.36 12.81
C LYS A 128 13.16 -2.10 11.93
N ALA A 129 12.63 -2.23 10.72
CA ALA A 129 12.49 -1.13 9.80
C ALA A 129 11.36 -0.20 10.26
N ARG A 130 11.64 1.10 10.29
CA ARG A 130 10.65 2.14 10.54
C ARG A 130 9.71 2.24 9.33
N THR A 131 8.43 1.97 9.54
CA THR A 131 7.35 2.15 8.55
C THR A 131 6.40 3.24 9.02
N ASP A 132 5.75 3.97 8.11
CA ASP A 132 4.80 5.02 8.50
C ASP A 132 3.54 4.47 9.19
N LEU A 133 2.94 3.43 8.61
CA LEU A 133 1.74 2.80 9.14
C LEU A 133 1.76 1.29 8.88
N LYS A 134 1.34 0.51 9.87
CA LYS A 134 1.16 -0.94 9.72
C LYS A 134 -0.09 -1.45 10.41
N TRP A 135 -0.67 -2.50 9.85
CA TRP A 135 -1.74 -3.26 10.48
C TRP A 135 -1.13 -4.52 11.07
N VAL A 136 -1.19 -4.63 12.40
CA VAL A 136 -0.73 -5.81 13.14
C VAL A 136 -1.93 -6.53 13.69
N CYS A 137 -2.06 -7.78 13.26
CA CYS A 137 -3.05 -8.70 13.77
C CYS A 137 -2.49 -9.41 14.99
N ARG A 138 -3.30 -9.51 16.04
CA ARG A 138 -3.01 -10.33 17.22
C ARG A 138 -4.11 -11.36 17.42
N ARG A 139 -3.68 -12.61 17.60
CA ARG A 139 -4.51 -13.73 18.04
C ARG A 139 -3.73 -14.43 19.14
N ASP A 140 -4.33 -14.53 20.32
CA ASP A 140 -3.65 -15.05 21.51
C ASP A 140 -2.33 -14.27 21.80
N ASP A 141 -1.20 -14.97 21.83
CA ASP A 141 0.14 -14.39 22.03
C ASP A 141 0.92 -14.14 20.73
N GLU A 142 0.33 -14.45 19.58
CA GLU A 142 0.98 -14.24 18.27
C GLU A 142 0.60 -12.88 17.67
N GLU A 143 1.62 -12.10 17.28
CA GLU A 143 1.47 -10.85 16.56
C GLU A 143 2.08 -10.97 15.16
N THR A 144 1.29 -10.65 14.13
CA THR A 144 1.73 -10.69 12.73
C THR A 144 1.38 -9.39 12.02
N THR A 145 2.34 -8.78 11.34
CA THR A 145 2.09 -7.64 10.46
C THR A 145 1.44 -8.12 9.16
N VAL A 146 0.20 -7.71 8.93
CA VAL A 146 -0.58 -8.14 7.75
C VAL A 146 -0.54 -7.16 6.60
N ALA A 147 -0.20 -5.90 6.87
CA ALA A 147 -0.03 -4.89 5.83
C ALA A 147 0.83 -3.73 6.32
N VAL A 148 1.55 -3.10 5.38
CA VAL A 148 2.26 -1.83 5.56
C VAL A 148 1.74 -0.82 4.56
N LEU A 149 1.53 0.42 5.00
CA LEU A 149 1.31 1.58 4.14
C LEU A 149 2.40 2.60 4.43
N GLU A 150 3.13 2.94 3.38
CA GLU A 150 4.17 3.96 3.39
C GLU A 150 3.68 5.16 2.59
N TYR A 151 3.70 6.33 3.22
CA TYR A 151 3.37 7.57 2.56
C TYR A 151 4.58 8.08 1.78
N LYS A 152 4.28 8.81 0.71
CA LYS A 152 5.27 9.54 -0.06
C LYS A 152 4.79 10.95 -0.32
N ASN A 153 5.74 11.83 -0.60
CA ASN A 153 5.41 13.18 -1.02
C ASN A 153 4.61 13.17 -2.33
N ILE A 154 3.78 14.18 -2.54
CA ILE A 154 2.88 14.31 -3.68
C ILE A 154 3.59 14.04 -5.01
N LYS A 155 2.99 13.18 -5.85
CA LYS A 155 3.48 12.86 -7.19
C LYS A 155 4.93 12.32 -7.20
N ALA A 156 5.34 11.64 -6.13
CA ALA A 156 6.59 10.90 -6.08
C ALA A 156 6.49 9.55 -6.82
N LEU A 157 5.28 9.00 -6.96
CA LEU A 157 5.01 7.73 -7.64
C LEU A 157 4.69 7.97 -9.12
N ARG A 158 5.66 7.67 -10.00
CA ARG A 158 5.51 7.84 -11.44
C ARG A 158 5.56 6.50 -12.18
N PHE A 159 4.48 6.13 -12.87
CA PHE A 159 4.36 4.81 -13.49
C PHE A 159 5.50 4.50 -14.49
N THR A 160 5.97 5.51 -15.23
CA THR A 160 7.07 5.35 -16.19
C THR A 160 8.40 4.94 -15.55
N ASP A 161 8.56 5.14 -14.24
CA ASP A 161 9.75 4.76 -13.49
C ASP A 161 9.77 3.25 -13.19
N TRP A 162 8.59 2.64 -13.11
CA TRP A 162 8.36 1.23 -12.78
C TRP A 162 8.17 0.36 -14.03
N ARG A 163 7.53 0.93 -15.06
CA ARG A 163 7.19 0.24 -16.32
C ARG A 163 8.29 -0.65 -16.90
N PRO A 164 9.58 -0.25 -16.92
CA PRO A 164 10.63 -1.11 -17.49
C PRO A 164 10.82 -2.45 -16.78
N ALA A 165 10.47 -2.56 -15.50
CA ALA A 165 10.59 -3.80 -14.73
C ALA A 165 9.34 -4.68 -14.81
N ILE A 166 8.23 -4.18 -15.36
CA ILE A 166 6.98 -4.94 -15.47
C ILE A 166 7.07 -5.90 -16.66
N SER A 167 7.00 -7.19 -16.37
CA SER A 167 7.06 -8.29 -17.35
C SER A 167 5.95 -9.31 -17.08
N ASN A 168 5.77 -10.24 -18.02
CA ASN A 168 5.11 -11.53 -17.76
C ASN A 168 6.13 -12.57 -17.28
N LEU A 169 5.66 -13.76 -16.89
CA LEU A 169 6.52 -14.84 -16.39
C LEU A 169 7.58 -15.27 -17.42
N ALA A 170 7.21 -15.39 -18.70
CA ALA A 170 8.15 -15.78 -19.76
C ALA A 170 9.29 -14.76 -19.99
N GLY A 171 9.01 -13.47 -19.78
CA GLY A 171 9.99 -12.38 -19.91
C GLY A 171 10.77 -12.07 -18.62
N ALA A 172 10.49 -12.77 -17.51
CA ALA A 172 11.04 -12.41 -16.21
C ALA A 172 12.57 -12.53 -16.17
N ALA A 173 13.12 -13.68 -16.59
CA ALA A 173 14.56 -13.91 -16.64
C ALA A 173 15.30 -12.90 -17.55
N ALA A 174 14.71 -12.55 -18.70
CA ALA A 174 15.28 -11.56 -19.61
C ALA A 174 15.32 -10.16 -18.97
N THR A 175 14.28 -9.80 -18.21
CA THR A 175 14.20 -8.52 -17.49
C THR A 175 15.25 -8.43 -16.38
N VAL A 176 15.42 -9.51 -15.60
CA VAL A 176 16.48 -9.63 -14.59
C VAL A 176 17.85 -9.49 -15.23
N ALA A 177 18.13 -10.25 -16.29
CA ALA A 177 19.41 -10.20 -17.01
C ALA A 177 19.73 -8.81 -17.61
N ALA A 178 18.71 -8.08 -18.06
CA ALA A 178 18.87 -6.70 -18.53
C ALA A 178 19.18 -5.73 -17.37
N GLY A 179 18.61 -5.96 -16.20
CA GLY A 179 18.85 -5.19 -14.97
C GLY A 179 20.27 -5.38 -14.42
N SER A 180 20.77 -6.62 -14.39
CA SER A 180 22.11 -6.96 -13.85
C SER A 180 23.27 -6.27 -14.56
N ARG A 181 23.05 -5.74 -15.78
CA ARG A 181 24.06 -4.97 -16.54
C ARG A 181 24.14 -3.50 -16.13
N LYS A 182 23.27 -3.05 -15.23
CA LYS A 182 23.17 -1.65 -14.79
C LYS A 182 23.80 -1.49 -13.40
N LEU A 183 24.23 -0.26 -13.10
CA LEU A 183 24.86 0.07 -11.82
C LEU A 183 23.98 -0.27 -10.59
N SER A 184 22.65 -0.15 -10.73
CA SER A 184 21.69 -0.46 -9.67
C SER A 184 21.14 -1.89 -9.73
N SER A 185 21.69 -2.75 -10.60
CA SER A 185 21.23 -4.14 -10.82
C SER A 185 19.74 -4.29 -11.14
N THR A 186 19.10 -3.23 -11.63
CA THR A 186 17.67 -3.19 -11.97
C THR A 186 17.41 -2.31 -13.20
N VAL A 187 16.33 -2.59 -13.92
CA VAL A 187 15.84 -1.75 -15.02
C VAL A 187 14.95 -0.58 -14.57
N LEU A 188 14.56 -0.54 -13.29
CA LEU A 188 13.85 0.59 -12.67
C LEU A 188 14.58 1.92 -12.87
N LYS A 189 13.84 3.03 -12.78
CA LYS A 189 14.37 4.38 -13.02
C LYS A 189 14.03 5.33 -11.87
N CYS A 190 14.84 6.38 -11.72
CA CYS A 190 14.57 7.51 -10.82
C CYS A 190 14.12 7.06 -9.41
N ASN A 191 12.99 7.58 -8.90
CA ASN A 191 12.47 7.25 -7.56
C ASN A 191 12.18 5.75 -7.38
N ALA A 192 11.77 5.03 -8.44
CA ALA A 192 11.37 3.63 -8.32
C ALA A 192 12.50 2.72 -7.83
N ILE A 193 13.77 3.07 -8.09
CA ILE A 193 14.93 2.33 -7.56
C ILE A 193 14.90 2.37 -6.02
N LYS A 194 14.82 3.56 -5.43
CA LYS A 194 14.86 3.73 -3.98
C LYS A 194 13.59 3.24 -3.29
N LEU A 195 12.45 3.47 -3.93
CA LEU A 195 11.18 3.00 -3.43
C LEU A 195 11.14 1.47 -3.40
N SER A 196 11.66 0.80 -4.43
CA SER A 196 11.71 -0.68 -4.42
C SER A 196 12.69 -1.23 -3.40
N GLN A 197 13.84 -0.58 -3.19
CA GLN A 197 14.76 -0.91 -2.09
C GLN A 197 14.07 -0.78 -0.72
N GLN A 198 13.30 0.29 -0.52
CA GLN A 198 12.54 0.49 0.71
C GLN A 198 11.46 -0.60 0.89
N VAL A 199 10.73 -0.96 -0.16
CA VAL A 199 9.75 -2.05 -0.13
C VAL A 199 10.44 -3.39 0.20
N ASN A 200 11.60 -3.68 -0.41
CA ASN A 200 12.38 -4.89 -0.10
C ASN A 200 12.84 -4.93 1.36
N LYS A 201 13.23 -3.78 1.94
CA LYS A 201 13.53 -3.66 3.37
C LYS A 201 12.35 -4.09 4.24
N TYR A 202 11.17 -3.54 3.95
CA TYR A 202 9.94 -3.81 4.70
C TYR A 202 9.42 -5.23 4.49
N SER A 203 9.79 -5.89 3.39
CA SER A 203 9.40 -7.26 3.08
C SER A 203 9.86 -8.30 4.10
N LYS A 204 10.86 -7.94 4.92
CA LYS A 204 11.36 -8.72 6.06
C LYS A 204 10.34 -8.81 7.19
N GLU A 205 9.42 -7.85 7.27
CA GLU A 205 8.38 -7.79 8.31
C GLU A 205 6.96 -8.04 7.77
N CYS A 206 6.69 -7.70 6.51
CA CYS A 206 5.36 -7.83 5.91
C CYS A 206 5.42 -8.08 4.41
N LYS A 207 4.56 -8.96 3.88
CA LYS A 207 4.53 -9.29 2.45
C LYS A 207 3.58 -8.43 1.61
N ASP A 208 2.66 -7.69 2.25
CA ASP A 208 1.75 -6.77 1.56
C ASP A 208 2.10 -5.33 1.91
N ILE A 209 2.65 -4.60 0.94
CA ILE A 209 3.16 -3.24 1.15
C ILE A 209 2.51 -2.32 0.12
N ALA A 210 1.96 -1.20 0.59
CA ALA A 210 1.43 -0.13 -0.25
C ALA A 210 2.30 1.13 -0.14
N LEU A 211 2.62 1.75 -1.28
CA LEU A 211 3.14 3.11 -1.36
C LEU A 211 1.99 4.04 -1.79
N PHE A 212 1.89 5.21 -1.15
CA PHE A 212 0.81 6.15 -1.43
C PHE A 212 1.25 7.61 -1.39
N ASP A 213 0.93 8.40 -2.42
CA ASP A 213 1.34 9.81 -2.55
C ASP A 213 0.18 10.80 -2.73
N TRP A 214 -1.00 10.45 -2.23
CA TRP A 214 -2.29 11.13 -2.48
C TRP A 214 -2.87 10.94 -3.88
N PHE A 215 -2.05 10.91 -4.93
CA PHE A 215 -2.47 10.85 -6.33
C PHE A 215 -2.37 9.46 -6.95
N SER A 216 -1.60 8.58 -6.33
CA SER A 216 -1.33 7.22 -6.79
C SER A 216 -1.16 6.27 -5.61
N MET A 217 -1.56 5.01 -5.83
CA MET A 217 -1.39 3.91 -4.89
C MET A 217 -0.76 2.71 -5.60
N TYR A 218 0.36 2.23 -5.07
CA TYR A 218 1.20 1.19 -5.65
C TYR A 218 1.32 0.08 -4.61
N ILE A 219 0.81 -1.10 -4.91
CA ILE A 219 0.71 -2.25 -4.00
C ILE A 219 1.62 -3.36 -4.48
N PHE A 220 2.40 -3.88 -3.56
CA PHE A 220 3.38 -4.96 -3.74
C PHE A 220 2.95 -6.16 -2.90
N ASP A 221 2.82 -7.30 -3.55
CA ASP A 221 2.62 -8.60 -2.92
C ASP A 221 3.90 -9.41 -3.13
N LEU A 222 4.65 -9.57 -2.04
CA LEU A 222 5.96 -10.22 -2.00
C LEU A 222 5.89 -11.67 -1.50
N ASP A 223 4.70 -12.27 -1.50
CA ASP A 223 4.52 -13.67 -1.09
C ASP A 223 5.16 -14.61 -2.13
N GLY A 224 6.13 -15.42 -1.68
CA GLY A 224 6.81 -16.40 -2.54
C GLY A 224 7.79 -15.83 -3.57
N VAL A 225 8.17 -14.55 -3.45
CA VAL A 225 9.14 -13.91 -4.35
C VAL A 225 10.52 -14.54 -4.23
N ASP A 226 11.15 -14.80 -5.39
CA ASP A 226 12.52 -15.26 -5.54
C ASP A 226 13.07 -14.69 -6.86
N GLU A 227 13.79 -13.57 -6.80
CA GLU A 227 14.36 -12.91 -7.98
C GLU A 227 15.79 -13.39 -8.31
N ASP A 228 16.37 -14.23 -7.47
CA ASP A 228 17.75 -14.74 -7.60
C ASP A 228 17.79 -16.16 -8.19
N GLY A 229 16.65 -16.87 -8.21
CA GLY A 229 16.50 -18.18 -8.82
C GLY A 229 16.74 -18.19 -10.34
N ALA A 230 17.06 -19.38 -10.87
CA ALA A 230 17.20 -19.61 -12.30
C ALA A 230 15.89 -19.33 -13.08
N ASP A 231 14.75 -19.56 -12.40
CA ASP A 231 13.40 -19.20 -12.84
C ASP A 231 12.83 -18.14 -11.88
N PRO A 232 13.09 -16.83 -12.12
CA PRO A 232 12.69 -15.79 -11.18
C PRO A 232 11.18 -15.76 -10.96
N VAL A 233 10.76 -15.73 -9.69
CA VAL A 233 9.39 -15.51 -9.26
C VAL A 233 9.22 -14.02 -8.96
N PRO A 234 8.59 -13.23 -9.85
CA PRO A 234 8.55 -11.77 -9.73
C PRO A 234 7.64 -11.30 -8.60
N THR A 235 7.95 -10.12 -8.06
CA THR A 235 7.04 -9.41 -7.16
C THR A 235 5.74 -9.05 -7.88
N GLN A 236 4.60 -9.40 -7.28
CA GLN A 236 3.30 -9.03 -7.83
C GLN A 236 3.02 -7.55 -7.57
N PHE A 237 2.61 -6.82 -8.61
CA PHE A 237 2.50 -5.37 -8.58
C PHE A 237 1.14 -4.89 -9.10
N THR A 238 0.43 -4.12 -8.28
CA THR A 238 -0.84 -3.47 -8.63
C THR A 238 -0.68 -1.97 -8.48
N TRP A 239 -1.17 -1.16 -9.41
CA TRP A 239 -1.12 0.30 -9.30
C TRP A 239 -2.44 0.93 -9.74
N SER A 240 -2.73 2.11 -9.20
CA SER A 240 -3.82 2.96 -9.67
C SER A 240 -3.50 4.42 -9.40
N SER A 241 -3.95 5.30 -10.29
CA SER A 241 -4.04 6.75 -10.07
C SER A 241 -5.49 7.22 -10.02
N ASN A 242 -6.45 6.28 -10.00
CA ASN A 242 -7.86 6.58 -9.85
C ASN A 242 -8.21 6.62 -8.36
N SER A 243 -8.39 7.82 -7.82
CA SER A 243 -8.64 8.01 -6.39
C SER A 243 -9.94 7.39 -5.89
N SER A 244 -10.89 7.06 -6.77
CA SER A 244 -12.11 6.33 -6.37
C SER A 244 -11.86 4.88 -5.99
N GLN A 245 -10.68 4.35 -6.31
CA GLN A 245 -10.32 2.97 -6.03
C GLN A 245 -9.47 2.80 -4.77
N PHE A 246 -8.83 3.86 -4.27
CA PHE A 246 -7.79 3.74 -3.22
C PHE A 246 -8.28 3.08 -1.93
N ARG A 247 -9.49 3.43 -1.47
CA ARG A 247 -10.10 2.79 -0.29
C ARG A 247 -10.34 1.30 -0.53
N CYS A 248 -10.86 0.92 -1.71
CA CYS A 248 -11.07 -0.46 -2.08
C CYS A 248 -9.76 -1.24 -2.27
N LEU A 249 -8.74 -0.63 -2.89
CA LEU A 249 -7.45 -1.29 -3.09
C LEU A 249 -6.77 -1.59 -1.75
N LEU A 250 -6.76 -0.62 -0.83
CA LEU A 250 -6.20 -0.80 0.51
C LEU A 250 -7.00 -1.82 1.33
N LEU A 251 -8.33 -1.71 1.35
CA LEU A 251 -9.19 -2.69 2.05
C LEU A 251 -9.01 -4.09 1.48
N GLY A 252 -9.01 -4.23 0.16
CA GLY A 252 -8.87 -5.51 -0.53
C GLY A 252 -7.53 -6.19 -0.28
N MET A 253 -6.44 -5.42 -0.25
CA MET A 253 -5.11 -5.90 0.12
C MET A 253 -5.12 -6.49 1.54
N ILE A 254 -5.56 -5.72 2.52
CA ILE A 254 -5.58 -6.14 3.94
C ILE A 254 -6.53 -7.33 4.13
N TYR A 255 -7.74 -7.25 3.58
CA TYR A 255 -8.74 -8.32 3.66
C TYR A 255 -8.23 -9.63 3.07
N ASN A 256 -7.61 -9.60 1.89
CA ASN A 256 -7.11 -10.81 1.26
C ASN A 256 -6.02 -11.49 2.11
N ARG A 257 -5.14 -10.72 2.76
CA ARG A 257 -4.15 -11.28 3.70
C ARG A 257 -4.83 -11.88 4.94
N LEU A 258 -5.77 -11.14 5.55
CA LEU A 258 -6.51 -11.65 6.72
C LEU A 258 -7.29 -12.92 6.39
N ARG A 259 -7.92 -12.99 5.22
CA ARG A 259 -8.64 -14.17 4.73
C ARG A 259 -7.72 -15.34 4.45
N LYS A 260 -6.55 -15.11 3.82
CA LYS A 260 -5.53 -16.13 3.59
C LYS A 260 -5.05 -16.76 4.91
N ASN A 261 -4.99 -15.96 5.97
CA ASN A 261 -4.59 -16.39 7.30
C ASN A 261 -5.76 -16.89 8.17
N GLU A 262 -6.97 -17.04 7.59
CA GLU A 262 -8.17 -17.51 8.30
C GLU A 262 -8.56 -16.64 9.51
N LEU A 263 -8.40 -15.31 9.41
CA LEU A 263 -8.62 -14.34 10.49
C LEU A 263 -9.94 -13.55 10.39
N VAL A 264 -10.74 -13.81 9.36
CA VAL A 264 -12.02 -13.13 9.10
C VAL A 264 -13.18 -14.10 9.18
N LYS A 265 -14.36 -13.57 9.51
CA LYS A 265 -15.63 -14.28 9.32
C LYS A 265 -15.78 -14.60 7.83
N LEU A 266 -16.31 -15.78 7.52
CA LEU A 266 -16.68 -16.14 6.14
C LEU A 266 -18.10 -15.65 5.86
#